data_AF-G5GA35-F1
#
_entry.id   AF-G5GA35-F1
#
_cell.length_a   1.000
_cell.length_b   1.000
_cell.length_c   1.000
_cell.angle_alpha   90.00
_cell.angle_beta   90.00
_cell.angle_gamma   90.00
#
_symmetry.space_group_name_H-M   'P 1'
#
loop_
_entity.id
_entity.type
_entity.pdbx_description
1 polymer ?
#
loop_
_entity_poly.entity_id
_entity_poly.type
_entity_poly.pdbx_seq_one_letter_code
_entity_poly.pdbx_strand_id
1 'polypeptide(L)' 'MFNDLTKNLFGKLYADKGYISQSLFASLFDRGVHIVTGIRTNMKNRLMDVHDKIILRKRSIIETI' A
#
# COMPACT_ATOMS: atom_id res chain seq x y z
N MET A 1 -9.72 -13.67 -1.58
CA MET A 1 -9.85 -12.59 -2.60
C MET A 1 -8.60 -11.70 -2.66
N PHE A 2 -8.32 -10.80 -1.71
CA PHE A 2 -7.13 -9.93 -1.81
C PHE A 2 -5.79 -10.68 -1.81
N ASN A 3 -5.67 -11.74 -1.01
CA ASN A 3 -4.50 -12.62 -1.04
C ASN A 3 -4.34 -13.36 -2.37
N ASP A 4 -5.44 -13.68 -3.06
CA ASP A 4 -5.40 -14.34 -4.36
C ASP A 4 -5.01 -13.37 -5.48
N LEU A 5 -5.49 -12.12 -5.41
CA LEU A 5 -5.10 -11.04 -6.33
C LEU A 5 -3.61 -10.69 -6.23
N THR A 6 -3.02 -10.88 -5.04
CA THR A 6 -1.61 -10.55 -4.77
C THR A 6 -0.68 -11.76 -4.86
N LYS A 7 -1.15 -12.95 -5.27
CA LYS A 7 -0.39 -14.21 -5.19
C LYS A 7 0.99 -14.16 -5.83
N ASN A 8 1.09 -13.51 -6.99
CA ASN A 8 2.31 -13.40 -7.80
C ASN A 8 2.84 -11.95 -7.89
N LEU A 9 2.35 -11.06 -7.04
CA LEU A 9 2.80 -9.67 -7.02
C LEU A 9 4.05 -9.56 -6.14
N PHE A 10 4.98 -8.70 -6.54
CA PHE A 10 6.15 -8.33 -5.74
C PHE A 10 6.44 -6.84 -5.95
N GLY A 11 7.13 -6.21 -5.00
CA GLY A 11 7.46 -4.78 -5.07
C GLY A 11 6.41 -3.88 -4.41
N LYS A 12 6.28 -2.64 -4.88
CA LYS A 12 5.41 -1.63 -4.26
C LYS A 12 3.99 -1.68 -4.83
N LEU A 13 2.99 -1.83 -3.96
CA LEU A 13 1.58 -1.77 -4.30
C LEU A 13 0.98 -0.47 -3.76
N TYR A 14 0.57 0.44 -4.64
CA TYR A 14 -0.11 1.67 -4.23
C TYR A 14 -1.61 1.42 -4.15
N ALA A 15 -2.22 1.67 -2.99
CA ALA A 15 -3.63 1.40 -2.76
C ALA A 15 -4.36 2.59 -2.14
N ASP A 16 -5.68 2.59 -2.28
CA ASP A 16 -6.53 3.61 -1.71
C ASP A 16 -6.64 3.52 -0.19
N LYS A 17 -7.02 4.66 0.42
CA LYS A 17 -7.18 4.77 1.88
C LYS A 17 -8.31 3.85 2.33
N GLY A 18 -7.98 2.63 2.76
CA GLY A 18 -8.92 1.77 3.48
C GLY A 18 -8.68 0.27 3.48
N TYR A 19 -7.75 -0.22 2.66
CA TYR A 19 -7.67 -1.66 2.39
C TYR A 19 -6.76 -2.47 3.30
N ILE A 20 -6.42 -2.02 4.52
CA ILE A 20 -5.33 -2.66 5.26
C ILE A 20 -5.63 -2.79 6.74
N SER A 21 -5.97 -4.02 7.16
CA SER A 21 -5.75 -4.45 8.54
C SER A 21 -4.24 -4.62 8.78
N GLN A 22 -3.80 -4.47 10.04
CA GLN A 22 -2.39 -4.64 10.40
C GLN A 22 -1.86 -6.04 10.05
N SER A 23 -2.72 -7.07 10.19
CA SER A 23 -2.39 -8.45 9.81
C SER A 23 -2.18 -8.62 8.31
N LEU A 24 -3.01 -7.98 7.48
CA LEU A 24 -2.86 -8.01 6.03
C LEU A 24 -1.58 -7.31 5.58
N PHE A 25 -1.25 -6.17 6.21
CA PHE A 25 0.02 -5.48 5.96
C PHE A 25 1.21 -6.38 6.23
N ALA A 26 1.25 -7.01 7.41
CA ALA A 26 2.34 -7.88 7.82
C ALA A 26 2.49 -9.09 6.87
N SER A 27 1.38 -9.74 6.53
CA SER A 27 1.38 -10.89 5.63
C SER A 27 1.87 -10.54 4.23
N LEU A 28 1.53 -9.36 3.70
CA LEU A 28 1.99 -8.93 2.38
C LEU A 28 3.43 -8.46 2.38
N PHE A 29 3.86 -7.81 3.46
CA PHE A 29 5.25 -7.43 3.66
C PHE A 29 6.17 -8.66 3.67
N ASP A 30 5.78 -9.71 4.40
CA ASP A 30 6.50 -10.99 4.45
C ASP A 30 6.62 -11.65 3.06
N ARG A 31 5.61 -11.46 2.22
CA ARG A 31 5.59 -11.94 0.83
C ARG A 31 6.34 -11.04 -0.16
N GLY A 32 6.99 -9.98 0.31
CA GLY A 32 7.73 -9.03 -0.53
C GLY A 32 6.85 -8.01 -1.26
N VAL A 33 5.60 -7.85 -0.84
CA VAL A 33 4.66 -6.83 -1.35
C VAL A 33 4.58 -5.67 -0.35
N HIS A 34 5.22 -4.56 -0.70
CA HIS A 34 5.22 -3.35 0.09
C HIS A 34 4.01 -2.48 -0.25
N ILE A 35 3.00 -2.49 0.61
CA ILE A 35 1.80 -1.69 0.36
C ILE A 35 2.01 -0.24 0.80
N VAL A 36 1.84 0.67 -0.14
CA VAL A 36 1.92 2.11 0.05
C VAL A 36 0.51 2.69 0.04
N THR A 37 0.08 3.23 1.18
CA THR A 37 -1.22 3.89 1.33
C THR A 37 -1.08 5.23 2.02
N GLY A 38 -2.04 6.12 1.76
CA GLY A 38 -2.15 7.36 2.52
C GLY A 38 -2.45 7.09 4.00
N ILE A 39 -1.79 7.82 4.89
CA ILE A 39 -2.01 7.73 6.34
C ILE A 39 -3.39 8.30 6.70
N ARG A 40 -4.20 7.55 7.44
CA ARG A 40 -5.49 8.00 8.00
C ARG A 40 -5.26 8.68 9.35
N THR A 41 -6.17 9.57 9.75
CA THR A 41 -6.11 10.30 11.02
C THR A 41 -6.05 9.38 12.25
N ASN A 42 -6.69 8.21 12.19
CA ASN A 42 -6.70 7.22 13.27
C ASN A 42 -5.55 6.19 13.19
N MET A 43 -4.59 6.36 12.27
CA MET A 43 -3.40 5.51 12.19
C MET A 43 -2.22 6.17 12.92
N LYS A 44 -1.37 5.35 13.55
CA LYS A 44 -0.08 5.83 14.04
C LYS A 44 0.73 6.36 12.87
N ASN A 45 1.36 7.52 13.06
CA ASN A 45 2.23 8.09 12.05
C ASN A 45 3.42 7.14 11.80
N ARG A 46 3.81 7.00 10.55
CA ARG A 46 4.91 6.13 10.12
C ARG A 46 5.74 6.85 9.07
N LEU A 47 7.05 6.58 9.08
CA LEU A 47 7.93 7.08 8.04
C LEU A 47 7.50 6.51 6.68
N MET A 48 7.55 7.38 5.67
CA MET A 48 7.22 7.06 4.30
C MET A 48 8.25 7.74 3.41
N ASP A 49 8.70 7.03 2.39
CA ASP A 49 9.59 7.59 1.39
C ASP A 49 8.95 8.80 0.69
N VAL A 50 9.75 9.83 0.42
CA VAL A 50 9.29 11.06 -0.23
C VAL A 50 8.76 10.75 -1.63
N HIS A 51 9.39 9.82 -2.34
CA HIS A 51 8.95 9.37 -3.65
C HIS A 51 7.54 8.75 -3.59
N ASP A 52 7.32 7.84 -2.64
CA ASP A 52 6.03 7.21 -2.40
C ASP A 52 4.93 8.22 -2.05
N LYS A 53 5.29 9.25 -1.28
CA LYS A 53 4.39 10.36 -0.93
C LYS A 53 4.01 11.22 -2.15
N ILE A 54 4.96 11.46 -3.06
CA ILE A 54 4.71 12.19 -4.32
C ILE A 54 3.80 11.36 -5.23
N ILE A 55 4.09 10.06 -5.38
CA ILE A 55 3.28 9.14 -6.18
C ILE A 55 1.84 9.10 -5.66
N LEU A 56 1.64 8.96 -4.35
CA LEU A 56 0.31 9.00 -3.74
C LEU A 56 -0.46 10.31 -3.96
N ARG A 57 0.21 11.41 -4.30
CA ARG A 57 -0.42 12.70 -4.68
C ARG A 57 -0.71 12.79 -6.19
N LYS A 58 0.04 12.07 -7.01
CA LYS A 58 -0.12 12.00 -8.48
C LYS A 58 -0.97 10.79 -8.91
N ARG A 59 -2.08 10.53 -8.20
CA ARG A 59 -2.94 9.35 -8.42
C ARG A 59 -3.49 9.22 -9.82
N SER A 60 -3.70 10.35 -10.51
CA SER A 60 -4.11 10.39 -11.91
C SER A 60 -3.11 9.75 -12.88
N ILE A 61 -1.87 9.49 -12.47
CA ILE A 61 -0.79 8.96 -13.33
C ILE A 61 -0.58 7.45 -13.10
N ILE A 62 -0.98 6.94 -11.93
CA ILE A 62 -0.65 5.58 -11.47
C ILE A 62 -1.85 4.63 -11.50
N GLU A 63 -2.91 4.97 -12.23
CA GLU A 63 -4.17 4.22 -12.42
C GLU A 63 -4.31 2.97 -11.54
N THR A 64 -5.11 3.10 -10.48
CA THR A 64 -5.49 2.02 -9.58
C THR A 64 -6.23 0.93 -10.39
N ILE A 65 -5.67 -0.28 -10.47
CA ILE A 65 -6.36 -1.48 -10.99
C ILE A 65 -7.62 -1.77 -10.17
#